data_AF-A0AAN1M2Q8-F1
#
_entry.id   AF-A0AAN1M2Q8-F1
#
_cell.length_a   1.000
_cell.length_b   1.000
_cell.length_c   1.000
_cell.angle_alpha   90.00
_cell.angle_beta   90.00
_cell.angle_gamma   90.00
#
_symmetry.space_group_name_H-M   'P 1'
#
loop_
_entity.id
_entity.type
_entity.pdbx_description
1 polymer ?
#
loop_
_entity_poly.entity_id
_entity_poly.type
_entity_poly.pdbx_seq_one_letter_code
_entity_poly.pdbx_strand_id
1 'polypeptide(L)'
;MIAFDQTKPLLKAFASAGVDTKKLYFVDGNTSDYSSELDAGLLEGSKGTIPGVNPSDDFVKRLESTGVDLKNTTTYGAETYDGIILAALAAQKGGSADGKTIQANIPSMRHRMQRKSGP
;
A
#
# COMPACT_ATOMS: atom_id res chain seq x y z
N MET A 1 14.32 -2.10 -3.54
CA MET A 1 13.76 -3.12 -4.46
C MET A 1 14.30 -2.83 -5.85
N ILE A 2 14.85 -3.83 -6.55
CA ILE A 2 15.49 -3.65 -7.87
C ILE A 2 14.48 -3.35 -8.98
N ALA A 3 13.21 -3.75 -8.84
CA ALA A 3 12.19 -3.59 -9.88
C ALA A 3 11.81 -2.12 -10.19
N PHE A 4 11.73 -1.25 -9.17
CA PHE A 4 11.30 0.15 -9.35
C PHE A 4 12.25 0.93 -10.27
N ASP A 5 13.57 0.79 -10.06
CA ASP A 5 14.58 1.53 -10.83
C ASP A 5 14.67 1.06 -12.29
N GLN A 6 14.42 -0.23 -12.55
CA GLN A 6 14.50 -0.81 -13.90
C GLN A 6 13.24 -0.55 -14.74
N THR A 7 12.13 -0.17 -14.12
CA THR A 7 10.88 0.06 -14.86
C THR A 7 10.99 1.27 -15.77
N LYS A 8 11.66 2.35 -15.32
CA LYS A 8 11.85 3.58 -16.08
C LYS A 8 12.58 3.35 -17.43
N PRO A 9 13.78 2.75 -17.48
CA PRO A 9 14.47 2.51 -18.75
C PRO A 9 13.70 1.54 -19.65
N LEU A 10 12.99 0.56 -19.07
CA LEU A 10 12.17 -0.38 -19.84
C LEU A 10 11.02 0.33 -20.56
N LEU A 11 10.29 1.23 -19.88
CA LEU A 11 9.20 1.99 -20.48
C LEU A 11 9.68 2.91 -21.60
N LYS A 12 10.86 3.53 -21.44
CA LYS A 12 11.50 4.31 -22.51
C LYS A 12 11.86 3.44 -23.71
N ALA A 13 12.42 2.24 -23.47
CA ALA A 13 12.74 1.30 -24.53
C ALA A 13 11.48 0.80 -25.27
N PHE A 14 10.39 0.52 -24.56
CA PHE A 14 9.11 0.16 -25.16
C PHE A 14 8.55 1.27 -26.06
N ALA A 15 8.58 2.52 -25.57
CA ALA A 15 8.18 3.67 -26.37
C ALA A 15 9.04 3.83 -27.64
N SER A 16 10.36 3.73 -27.51
CA SER A 16 11.29 3.80 -28.66
C SER A 16 11.11 2.65 -29.65
N ALA A 17 10.70 1.47 -29.18
CA ALA A 17 10.43 0.30 -30.00
C ALA A 17 9.03 0.32 -30.65
N GLY A 18 8.20 1.35 -30.38
CA GLY A 18 6.84 1.47 -30.92
C GLY A 18 5.83 0.51 -30.28
N VAL A 19 6.11 0.00 -29.08
CA VAL A 19 5.14 -0.79 -28.31
C VAL A 19 4.00 0.12 -27.87
N ASP A 20 2.77 -0.38 -27.98
CA ASP A 20 1.57 0.32 -27.48
C ASP A 20 1.57 0.34 -25.94
N THR A 21 2.18 1.39 -25.37
CA THR A 21 2.30 1.59 -23.92
C THR A 21 0.96 1.90 -23.25
N LYS A 22 -0.14 2.03 -23.99
CA LYS A 22 -1.50 2.22 -23.43
C LYS A 22 -2.16 0.91 -22.99
N LYS A 23 -1.54 -0.24 -23.29
CA LYS A 23 -2.06 -1.58 -22.98
C LYS A 23 -1.18 -2.37 -22.02
N LEU A 24 -0.30 -1.69 -21.27
CA LEU A 24 0.56 -2.37 -20.30
C LEU A 24 -0.21 -2.74 -19.03
N TYR A 25 0.21 -3.84 -18.41
CA TYR A 25 -0.26 -4.29 -17.11
C TYR A 25 0.91 -4.30 -16.14
N PHE A 26 0.76 -3.55 -15.05
CA PHE A 26 1.73 -3.42 -13.98
C PHE A 26 1.31 -4.24 -12.76
N VAL A 27 2.31 -4.80 -12.08
CA VAL A 27 2.16 -5.23 -10.69
C VAL A 27 2.42 -4.05 -9.75
N ASP A 28 2.02 -4.17 -8.49
CA ASP A 28 2.12 -3.12 -7.46
C ASP A 28 3.53 -2.52 -7.31
N GLY A 29 4.56 -3.35 -7.42
CA GLY A 29 5.97 -2.94 -7.42
C GLY A 29 6.39 -2.09 -8.62
N ASN A 30 5.51 -1.86 -9.59
CA ASN A 30 5.75 -1.03 -10.77
C ASN A 30 4.69 0.09 -10.91
N THR A 31 3.72 0.18 -10.01
CA THR A 31 2.79 1.31 -9.97
C THR A 31 3.43 2.44 -9.17
N SER A 32 4.08 3.36 -9.88
CA SER A 32 4.68 4.57 -9.30
C SER A 32 4.24 5.80 -10.06
N ASP A 33 4.46 6.96 -9.45
CA ASP A 33 4.38 8.21 -10.16
C ASP A 33 5.58 8.35 -11.10
N TYR A 34 5.31 8.35 -12.41
CA TYR A 34 6.29 8.53 -13.48
C TYR A 34 6.18 9.89 -14.17
N SER A 35 5.34 10.79 -13.66
CA SER A 35 5.03 12.09 -14.31
C SER A 35 6.25 12.99 -14.52
N SER A 36 7.28 12.87 -13.68
CA SER A 36 8.53 13.62 -13.81
C SER A 36 9.55 12.99 -14.77
N GLU A 37 9.28 11.79 -15.29
CA GLU A 37 10.27 10.95 -15.98
C GLU A 37 9.87 10.53 -17.39
N LEU A 38 8.56 10.55 -17.68
CA LEU A 38 7.95 10.09 -18.93
C LEU A 38 7.08 11.18 -19.53
N ASP A 39 6.93 11.16 -20.85
CA ASP A 39 6.08 12.11 -21.56
C ASP A 39 4.61 11.98 -21.11
N ALA A 40 3.93 13.12 -21.01
CA ALA A 40 2.53 13.18 -20.63
C ALA A 40 1.67 12.31 -21.58
N GLY A 41 0.82 11.45 -21.00
CA GLY A 41 -0.05 10.55 -21.75
C GLY A 41 0.61 9.26 -22.25
N LEU A 42 1.92 9.06 -22.06
CA LEU A 42 2.61 7.85 -22.51
C LEU A 42 2.00 6.56 -21.91
N LEU A 43 1.60 6.60 -20.65
CA LEU A 43 1.01 5.46 -19.94
C LEU A 43 -0.52 5.51 -19.85
N GLU A 44 -1.16 6.47 -20.52
CA GLU A 44 -2.62 6.62 -20.48
C GLU A 44 -3.30 5.32 -20.94
N GLY A 45 -4.20 4.78 -20.13
CA GLY A 45 -4.91 3.53 -20.43
C GLY A 45 -4.26 2.27 -19.86
N SER A 46 -2.97 2.32 -19.51
CA SER A 46 -2.32 1.22 -18.79
C SER A 46 -3.01 0.90 -17.48
N LYS A 47 -2.91 -0.36 -17.06
CA LYS A 47 -3.54 -0.88 -15.85
C LYS A 47 -2.48 -1.35 -14.87
N GLY A 48 -2.79 -1.21 -13.59
CA GLY A 48 -1.95 -1.69 -12.51
C GLY A 48 -2.81 -2.37 -11.46
N THR A 49 -2.19 -3.23 -10.67
CA THR A 49 -2.80 -3.80 -9.47
C THR A 49 -2.10 -3.24 -8.26
N ILE A 50 -2.86 -2.86 -7.24
CA ILE A 50 -2.36 -2.50 -5.90
C ILE A 50 -3.12 -3.42 -4.94
N PRO A 51 -2.44 -4.16 -4.05
CA PRO A 51 -3.12 -5.01 -3.09
C PRO A 51 -3.86 -4.14 -2.07
N GLY A 52 -4.98 -4.67 -1.57
CA GLY A 52 -5.73 -4.03 -0.50
C GLY A 52 -6.80 -3.07 -0.96
N VAL A 53 -7.25 -2.22 -0.04
CA VAL A 53 -8.29 -1.23 -0.31
C VAL A 53 -7.64 0.12 -0.57
N ASN A 54 -8.17 0.88 -1.52
CA ASN A 54 -7.75 2.28 -1.64
C ASN A 54 -8.10 2.99 -0.32
N PRO A 55 -7.12 3.62 0.33
CA PRO A 55 -7.38 4.34 1.57
C PRO A 55 -8.37 5.47 1.31
N SER A 56 -9.30 5.68 2.24
CA SER A 56 -10.21 6.83 2.17
C SER A 56 -9.43 8.14 2.36
N ASP A 57 -9.92 9.23 1.76
CA ASP A 57 -9.34 10.56 1.93
C ASP A 57 -9.22 10.95 3.42
N ASP A 58 -10.18 10.55 4.25
CA ASP A 58 -10.16 10.81 5.69
C ASP A 58 -9.02 10.05 6.39
N PHE A 59 -8.72 8.82 5.96
CA PHE A 59 -7.58 8.07 6.48
C PHE A 59 -6.25 8.72 6.05
N VAL A 60 -6.14 9.13 4.78
CA VAL A 60 -4.95 9.83 4.27
C VAL A 60 -4.71 11.13 5.04
N LYS A 61 -5.74 11.97 5.23
CA LYS A 61 -5.64 13.19 6.03
C LYS A 61 -5.19 12.93 7.47
N ARG A 62 -5.68 11.84 8.09
CA ARG A 62 -5.23 11.44 9.43
C ARG A 62 -3.75 11.05 9.44
N LEU A 63 -3.26 10.35 8.42
CA LEU A 63 -1.83 10.03 8.31
C LEU A 63 -0.99 11.30 8.12
N GLU A 64 -1.41 12.21 7.24
CA GLU A 64 -0.72 13.48 6.98
C GLU A 64 -0.67 14.37 8.23
N SER A 65 -1.70 14.32 9.08
CA SER A 65 -1.75 15.09 10.33
C SER A 65 -0.69 14.70 11.37
N THR A 66 0.01 13.58 11.17
CA THR A 66 1.12 13.16 12.05
C THR A 66 2.38 14.03 11.90
N GLY A 67 2.45 14.85 10.84
CA GLY A 67 3.62 15.67 10.51
C GLY A 67 4.77 14.89 9.87
N VAL A 68 4.57 13.60 9.58
CA VAL A 68 5.53 12.78 8.81
C VAL A 68 5.35 13.08 7.33
N ASP A 69 6.45 13.37 6.64
CA ASP A 69 6.46 13.42 5.17
C ASP A 69 6.25 12.02 4.61
N LEU A 70 5.04 11.77 4.10
CA LEU A 70 4.65 10.50 3.53
C LEU A 70 5.24 10.26 2.14
N LYS A 71 5.89 11.26 1.51
CA LYS A 71 6.46 11.18 0.15
C LYS A 71 5.46 10.60 -0.86
N ASN A 72 4.19 10.98 -0.74
CA ASN A 72 3.07 10.43 -1.53
C ASN A 72 2.95 8.90 -1.50
N THR A 73 3.47 8.26 -0.44
CA THR A 73 3.47 6.80 -0.28
C THR A 73 2.41 6.39 0.72
N THR A 74 1.22 6.06 0.23
CA THR A 74 0.09 5.57 1.04
C THR A 74 -0.36 4.16 0.66
N THR A 75 0.28 3.55 -0.35
CA THR A 75 -0.08 2.26 -0.97
C THR A 75 -0.28 1.11 0.01
N TYR A 76 0.49 1.07 1.11
CA TYR A 76 0.38 0.03 2.15
C TYR A 76 -0.02 0.61 3.51
N GLY A 77 -0.47 1.87 3.54
CA GLY A 77 -0.68 2.61 4.77
C GLY A 77 -1.79 2.03 5.63
N ALA A 78 -2.91 1.64 5.00
CA ALA A 78 -4.06 1.07 5.68
C ALA A 78 -3.73 -0.31 6.29
N GLU A 79 -3.11 -1.19 5.51
CA GLU A 79 -2.73 -2.53 5.93
C GLU A 79 -1.67 -2.48 7.04
N THR A 80 -0.72 -1.55 6.93
CA THR A 80 0.30 -1.33 7.98
C THR A 80 -0.36 -0.86 9.26
N TYR A 81 -1.29 0.10 9.18
CA TYR A 81 -2.05 0.58 10.34
C TYR A 81 -2.81 -0.56 11.02
N ASP A 82 -3.56 -1.34 10.25
CA ASP A 82 -4.30 -2.49 10.77
C ASP A 82 -3.38 -3.54 11.41
N GLY A 83 -2.24 -3.83 10.79
CA GLY A 83 -1.25 -4.75 11.35
C GLY A 83 -0.70 -4.29 12.71
N ILE A 84 -0.37 -3.01 12.84
CA ILE A 84 0.13 -2.43 14.10
C ILE A 84 -0.97 -2.42 15.17
N ILE A 85 -2.20 -2.02 14.82
CA ILE A 85 -3.33 -2.02 15.76
C ILE A 85 -3.66 -3.45 16.22
N LEU A 86 -3.62 -4.43 15.31
CA LEU A 86 -3.84 -5.83 15.62
C LEU A 86 -2.79 -6.35 16.61
N ALA A 87 -1.51 -6.04 16.37
CA ALA A 87 -0.41 -6.43 17.26
C ALA A 87 -0.55 -5.77 18.65
N ALA A 88 -0.91 -4.48 18.70
CA ALA A 88 -1.10 -3.74 19.95
C ALA A 88 -2.27 -4.32 20.78
N LEU A 89 -3.40 -4.65 20.15
CA LEU A 89 -4.53 -5.27 20.82
C LEU A 89 -4.21 -6.68 21.34
N ALA A 90 -3.44 -7.45 20.57
CA ALA A 90 -2.97 -8.77 21.00
C ALA A 90 -2.02 -8.67 22.22
N ALA A 91 -1.08 -7.72 22.20
CA ALA A 91 -0.19 -7.43 23.33
C ALA A 91 -0.97 -7.00 24.58
N GLN A 92 -1.93 -6.07 24.43
CA GLN A 92 -2.78 -5.61 25.52
C GLN A 92 -3.57 -6.76 26.14
N LYS A 93 -4.09 -7.69 25.33
CA LYS A 93 -4.81 -8.86 25.83
C LYS A 93 -3.90 -9.82 26.60
N GLY A 94 -2.69 -10.06 26.08
CA GLY A 94 -1.74 -10.99 26.67
C GLY A 94 -0.93 -10.42 27.83
N GLY A 95 -0.99 -9.11 28.07
CA GLY A 95 -0.28 -8.42 29.14
C GLY A 95 1.21 -8.20 28.88
N SER A 96 1.70 -8.45 27.66
CA SER A 96 3.10 -8.28 27.27
C SER A 96 3.23 -8.00 25.77
N ALA A 97 4.25 -7.25 25.38
CA ALA A 97 4.59 -6.91 24.00
C ALA A 97 5.63 -7.86 23.37
N ASP A 98 5.99 -8.96 24.03
CA ASP A 98 6.88 -9.96 23.45
C ASP A 98 6.20 -10.75 22.32
N GLY A 99 7.02 -11.21 21.36
CA GLY A 99 6.52 -11.88 20.16
C GLY A 99 5.70 -13.14 20.43
N LYS A 100 6.01 -13.90 21.50
CA LYS A 100 5.25 -15.12 21.85
C LYS A 100 3.87 -14.76 22.37
N THR A 101 3.79 -13.76 23.24
CA THR A 101 2.52 -13.26 23.78
C THR A 101 1.63 -12.70 22.67
N ILE A 102 2.18 -11.89 21.76
CA ILE A 102 1.44 -11.35 20.61
C ILE A 102 0.92 -12.48 19.72
N GLN A 103 1.80 -13.41 19.32
CA GLN A 103 1.44 -14.55 18.47
C GLN A 103 0.30 -15.37 19.08
N ALA A 104 0.38 -15.69 20.38
CA ALA A 104 -0.65 -16.47 21.07
C ALA A 104 -2.02 -15.77 21.10
N ASN A 105 -2.06 -14.43 21.03
CA ASN A 105 -3.29 -13.66 21.16
C ASN A 105 -3.90 -13.17 19.83
N ILE A 106 -3.13 -13.10 18.73
CA ILE A 106 -3.60 -12.68 17.39
C ILE A 106 -4.88 -13.43 16.94
N PRO A 107 -5.00 -14.76 17.03
CA PRO A 107 -6.18 -15.47 16.54
C PRO A 107 -7.50 -14.99 17.18
N SER A 108 -7.42 -14.52 18.43
CA SER A 108 -8.58 -14.03 19.17
C SER A 108 -9.01 -12.61 18.80
N MET A 109 -8.19 -11.86 18.07
CA MET A 109 -8.52 -10.52 17.61
C MET A 109 -9.48 -10.53 16.41
N ARG A 110 -9.46 -11.62 15.62
CA ARG A 110 -10.35 -11.86 14.47
C ARG A 110 -11.84 -11.77 14.81
N HIS A 111 -12.23 -12.10 16.05
CA HIS A 111 -13.63 -12.06 16.51
C HIS A 111 -14.02 -10.75 17.20
N ARG A 112 -13.06 -9.87 17.55
CA ARG A 112 -13.38 -8.66 18.31
C ARG A 112 -13.67 -7.45 17.41
N MET A 113 -13.19 -7.46 16.17
CA MET A 113 -13.47 -6.40 15.17
C MET A 113 -14.90 -6.45 14.60
N GLN A 114 -15.60 -7.59 14.66
CA GLN A 114 -16.99 -7.70 14.17
C GLN A 114 -18.06 -7.39 15.24
N ARG A 115 -17.69 -7.13 16.50
CA ARG A 115 -18.64 -6.90 17.60
C ARG A 115 -18.87 -5.42 17.95
N LYS A 116 -18.72 -4.52 16.99
CA LYS A 116 -19.03 -3.08 17.15
C LYS A 116 -19.98 -2.52 16.09
N SER A 117 -20.85 -3.36 15.52
CA SER A 117 -21.95 -2.90 14.68
C SER A 117 -23.25 -3.59 15.07
N GLY A 118 -24.03 -2.91 15.92
CA GLY A 118 -25.47 -3.05 16.04
C GLY A 118 -26.00 -3.39 17.45
N PRO A 119 -27.25 -2.98 17.78
CA PRO A 119 -28.01 -1.82 17.33
C PRO A 119 -27.72 -0.56 18.16
#